data_AF-A0A9E5KL53-F1
#
_entry.id   AF-A0A9E5KL53-F1
#
_cell.length_a   1.000
_cell.length_b   1.000
_cell.length_c   1.000
_cell.angle_alpha   90.00
_cell.angle_beta   90.00
_cell.angle_gamma   90.00
#
_symmetry.space_group_name_H-M   'P 1'
#
loop_
_entity.id
_entity.type
_entity.pdbx_description
1 polymer ?
#
loop_
_entity_poly.entity_id
_entity_poly.type
_entity_poly.pdbx_seq_one_letter_code
_entity_poly.pdbx_strand_id
1 'polypeptide(L)'
;MSSTHAVAPVSEAHVTTTADRGALQIQQRKRIAASQIRLSESFPFFGALLMMAPIVMTNTVPTAATNGRDLLFNADFVHSLNAQELDGILVHELLHLALSHVPRRGVRDHMVWNIAADIHVNGIVYSLKQLKLPAGAVEDLGLAPLCVEEIYEKLLNDRKSTSKNRLTLRRQAYKLEVVDLVELPDDGVESHDSRNISEISAQLVNTWKSNVSCALG
;
A
#
# COMPACT_ATOMS: atom_id res chain seq x y z
N MET A 1 6.33 52.62 -23.17
CA MET A 1 6.56 51.16 -23.28
C MET A 1 6.52 50.57 -21.89
N SER A 2 5.37 50.04 -21.47
CA SER A 2 5.26 49.27 -20.22
C SER A 2 4.23 48.18 -20.49
N SER A 3 4.73 46.98 -20.75
CA SER A 3 3.91 45.81 -21.06
C SER A 3 3.69 45.03 -19.77
N THR A 4 2.49 45.11 -19.22
CA THR A 4 2.00 44.23 -18.17
C THR A 4 1.66 42.87 -18.80
N HIS A 5 2.50 41.86 -18.58
CA HIS A 5 2.15 40.47 -18.87
C HIS A 5 1.23 39.94 -17.77
N ALA A 6 -0.04 39.73 -18.12
CA ALA A 6 -1.01 39.04 -17.29
C ALA A 6 -0.63 37.55 -17.17
N VAL A 7 -0.58 37.04 -15.94
CA VAL A 7 -0.43 35.61 -15.63
C VAL A 7 -1.75 34.91 -15.95
N ALA A 8 -1.70 33.91 -16.84
CA ALA A 8 -2.85 33.06 -17.14
C ALA A 8 -3.21 32.18 -15.92
N PRO A 9 -4.50 31.93 -15.65
CA PRO A 9 -4.91 31.13 -14.50
C PRO A 9 -4.56 29.65 -14.71
N VAL A 10 -4.11 29.03 -13.62
CA VAL A 10 -3.81 27.59 -13.49
C VAL A 10 -5.10 26.81 -13.76
N SER A 11 -5.09 25.96 -14.79
CA SER A 11 -6.26 25.17 -15.20
C SER A 11 -6.63 24.12 -14.15
N GLU A 12 -7.93 24.04 -13.90
CA GLU A 12 -8.63 23.30 -12.87
C GLU A 12 -8.45 21.77 -12.94
N ALA A 13 -8.48 21.13 -11.77
CA ALA A 13 -8.49 19.69 -11.61
C ALA A 13 -9.72 19.07 -12.31
N HIS A 14 -9.48 18.12 -13.22
CA HIS A 14 -10.51 17.37 -13.92
C HIS A 14 -11.36 16.57 -12.92
N VAL A 15 -12.64 16.94 -12.77
CA VAL A 15 -13.64 16.14 -12.08
C VAL A 15 -14.01 14.97 -12.99
N THR A 16 -13.50 13.77 -12.72
CA THR A 16 -13.83 12.55 -13.47
C THR A 16 -15.28 12.14 -13.21
N THR A 17 -16.04 11.89 -14.28
CA THR A 17 -17.44 11.49 -14.15
C THR A 17 -17.58 10.05 -13.62
N THR A 18 -18.74 9.69 -13.07
CA THR A 18 -19.02 8.30 -12.62
C THR A 18 -18.86 7.29 -13.76
N ALA A 19 -19.19 7.67 -15.00
CA ALA A 19 -19.00 6.83 -16.18
C ALA A 19 -17.51 6.59 -16.49
N ASP A 20 -16.68 7.65 -16.41
CA ASP A 20 -15.22 7.54 -16.62
C ASP A 20 -14.57 6.66 -15.56
N ARG A 21 -15.02 6.78 -14.31
CA ARG A 21 -14.54 5.95 -13.20
C ARG A 21 -14.91 4.47 -13.38
N GLY A 22 -16.13 4.18 -13.85
CA GLY A 22 -16.55 2.81 -14.17
C GLY A 22 -15.69 2.20 -15.28
N ALA A 23 -15.41 2.95 -16.34
CA ALA A 23 -14.54 2.52 -17.42
C ALA A 23 -13.11 2.24 -16.95
N LEU A 24 -12.55 3.12 -16.09
CA LEU A 24 -11.22 2.93 -15.51
C LEU A 24 -11.13 1.65 -14.69
N GLN A 25 -12.13 1.35 -13.85
CA GLN A 25 -12.15 0.11 -13.06
C GLN A 25 -12.20 -1.14 -13.95
N ILE A 26 -13.00 -1.12 -15.03
CA ILE A 26 -13.05 -2.23 -15.99
C ILE A 26 -11.69 -2.43 -16.66
N GLN A 27 -11.02 -1.34 -17.05
CA GLN A 27 -9.67 -1.41 -17.62
C GLN A 27 -8.65 -1.99 -16.64
N GLN A 28 -8.66 -1.57 -15.37
CA GLN A 28 -7.72 -2.07 -14.37
C GLN A 28 -7.99 -3.54 -14.01
N ARG A 29 -9.26 -3.98 -13.97
CA ARG A 29 -9.60 -5.41 -13.81
C ARG A 29 -9.00 -6.28 -14.92
N LYS A 30 -8.99 -5.81 -16.17
CA LYS A 30 -8.33 -6.52 -17.28
C LYS A 30 -6.82 -6.63 -17.08
N ARG A 31 -6.17 -5.58 -16.55
CA ARG A 31 -4.74 -5.60 -16.25
C ARG A 31 -4.40 -6.56 -15.12
N ILE A 32 -5.23 -6.62 -14.08
CA ILE A 32 -5.12 -7.61 -13.00
C ILE A 32 -5.29 -9.02 -13.57
N ALA A 33 -6.30 -9.28 -14.40
CA ALA A 33 -6.47 -10.59 -15.03
C ALA A 33 -5.26 -11.00 -15.89
N ALA A 34 -4.68 -10.06 -16.64
CA ALA A 34 -3.46 -10.31 -17.40
C ALA A 34 -2.26 -10.59 -16.48
N SER A 35 -2.18 -9.94 -15.32
CA SER A 35 -1.16 -10.23 -14.29
C SER A 35 -1.33 -11.62 -13.69
N GLN A 36 -2.56 -12.04 -13.35
CA GLN A 36 -2.84 -13.39 -12.85
C GLN A 36 -2.37 -14.47 -13.82
N ILE A 37 -2.58 -14.27 -15.14
CA ILE A 37 -2.07 -15.18 -16.18
C ILE A 37 -0.54 -15.21 -16.18
N ARG A 38 0.13 -14.05 -16.24
CA ARG A 38 1.61 -13.99 -16.20
C ARG A 38 2.18 -14.66 -14.95
N LEU A 39 1.60 -14.37 -13.79
CA LEU A 39 2.03 -14.95 -12.51
C LEU A 39 1.77 -16.45 -12.46
N SER A 40 0.72 -16.97 -13.11
CA SER A 40 0.48 -18.42 -13.19
C SER A 40 1.53 -19.15 -14.04
N GLU A 41 2.12 -18.49 -15.02
CA GLU A 41 3.19 -19.04 -15.86
C GLU A 41 4.55 -18.93 -15.16
N SER A 42 4.89 -17.75 -14.63
CA SER A 42 6.20 -17.49 -14.02
C SER A 42 6.33 -18.01 -12.59
N PHE A 43 5.22 -18.03 -11.83
CA PHE A 43 5.18 -18.43 -10.42
C PHE A 43 3.89 -19.21 -10.07
N PRO A 44 3.77 -20.48 -10.52
CA PRO A 44 2.51 -21.23 -10.47
C PRO A 44 1.83 -21.29 -9.09
N PHE A 45 2.61 -21.32 -8.01
CA PHE A 45 2.08 -21.27 -6.64
C PHE A 45 1.29 -19.97 -6.36
N PHE A 46 1.86 -18.80 -6.66
CA PHE A 46 1.18 -17.51 -6.47
C PHE A 46 0.04 -17.34 -7.46
N GLY A 47 0.20 -17.80 -8.71
CA GLY A 47 -0.88 -17.79 -9.69
C GLY A 47 -2.11 -18.57 -9.24
N ALA A 48 -1.92 -19.79 -8.72
CA ALA A 48 -3.02 -20.60 -8.20
C ALA A 48 -3.76 -19.91 -7.04
N LEU A 49 -3.02 -19.33 -6.09
CA LEU A 49 -3.61 -18.60 -4.97
C LEU A 49 -4.35 -17.33 -5.42
N LEU A 50 -3.80 -16.56 -6.36
CA LEU A 50 -4.43 -15.37 -6.91
C LEU A 50 -5.72 -15.66 -7.68
N MET A 51 -5.84 -16.83 -8.31
CA MET A 51 -7.09 -17.24 -8.98
C MET A 51 -8.20 -17.56 -7.98
N MET A 52 -7.85 -17.90 -6.73
CA MET A 52 -8.79 -18.18 -5.65
C MET A 52 -9.10 -16.95 -4.78
N ALA A 53 -8.17 -15.99 -4.71
CA ALA A 53 -8.30 -14.79 -3.89
C ALA A 53 -9.41 -13.84 -4.45
N PRO A 54 -10.35 -13.37 -3.61
CA PRO A 54 -11.31 -12.35 -4.03
C PRO A 54 -10.60 -11.01 -4.27
N ILE A 55 -10.69 -10.48 -5.49
CA ILE A 55 -10.11 -9.17 -5.84
C ILE A 55 -11.23 -8.14 -6.06
N VAL A 56 -11.18 -7.06 -5.29
CA VAL A 56 -12.18 -5.99 -5.28
C VAL A 56 -11.55 -4.67 -5.69
N MET A 57 -12.04 -4.08 -6.78
CA MET A 57 -11.74 -2.68 -7.10
C MET A 57 -12.53 -1.77 -6.16
N THR A 58 -11.84 -0.89 -5.45
CA THR A 58 -12.45 0.03 -4.47
C THR A 58 -11.71 1.37 -4.42
N ASN A 59 -12.39 2.43 -3.99
CA ASN A 59 -11.77 3.72 -3.71
C ASN A 59 -11.63 4.00 -2.21
N THR A 60 -11.95 3.02 -1.36
CA THR A 60 -11.87 3.14 0.11
C THR A 60 -10.44 3.13 0.62
N VAL A 61 -9.51 2.60 -0.16
CA VAL A 61 -8.07 2.65 0.09
C VAL A 61 -7.38 3.51 -0.98
N PRO A 62 -6.29 4.21 -0.63
CA PRO A 62 -5.56 5.04 -1.58
C PRO A 62 -4.75 4.21 -2.60
N THR A 63 -4.34 2.99 -2.22
CA THR A 63 -3.38 2.15 -2.96
C THR A 63 -3.95 0.73 -3.18
N ALA A 64 -3.26 -0.29 -2.69
CA ALA A 64 -3.76 -1.65 -2.52
C ALA A 64 -3.77 -1.97 -1.02
N ALA A 65 -4.54 -2.99 -0.62
CA ALA A 65 -4.59 -3.48 0.75
C ALA A 65 -5.23 -4.88 0.79
N THR A 66 -5.20 -5.53 1.96
CA THR A 66 -6.08 -6.63 2.30
C THR A 66 -6.76 -6.42 3.64
N ASN A 67 -8.01 -6.90 3.74
CA ASN A 67 -8.74 -6.99 5.00
C ASN A 67 -8.61 -8.38 5.66
N GLY A 68 -7.71 -9.23 5.16
CA GLY A 68 -7.55 -10.62 5.61
C GLY A 68 -8.53 -11.60 4.96
N ARG A 69 -9.36 -11.13 4.03
CA ARG A 69 -10.27 -11.96 3.20
C ARG A 69 -10.15 -11.62 1.72
N ASP A 70 -10.23 -10.33 1.40
CA ASP A 70 -10.25 -9.77 0.06
C ASP A 70 -8.96 -8.99 -0.20
N LEU A 71 -8.53 -8.96 -1.46
CA LEU A 71 -7.50 -8.04 -1.94
C LEU A 71 -8.19 -6.82 -2.55
N LEU A 72 -7.90 -5.66 -1.99
CA LEU A 72 -8.52 -4.38 -2.31
C LEU A 72 -7.58 -3.56 -3.19
N PHE A 73 -8.08 -3.05 -4.31
CA PHE A 73 -7.26 -2.29 -5.26
C PHE A 73 -7.92 -0.98 -5.67
N ASN A 74 -7.19 0.12 -5.55
CA ASN A 74 -7.57 1.40 -6.10
C ASN A 74 -7.25 1.47 -7.60
N ALA A 75 -8.23 1.91 -8.41
CA ALA A 75 -8.09 1.96 -9.86
C ALA A 75 -7.05 2.98 -10.34
N ASP A 76 -6.96 4.13 -9.68
CA ASP A 76 -5.98 5.18 -10.00
C ASP A 76 -4.57 4.70 -9.63
N PHE A 77 -4.42 4.02 -8.49
CA PHE A 77 -3.15 3.42 -8.10
C PHE A 77 -2.69 2.35 -9.11
N VAL A 78 -3.55 1.37 -9.42
CA VAL A 78 -3.23 0.34 -10.43
C VAL A 78 -2.87 0.98 -11.78
N HIS A 79 -3.58 2.04 -12.18
CA HIS A 79 -3.28 2.79 -13.41
C HIS A 79 -1.84 3.33 -13.42
N SER A 80 -1.33 3.79 -12.28
CA SER A 80 0.02 4.35 -12.15
C SER A 80 1.16 3.32 -12.22
N LEU A 81 0.87 2.04 -11.96
CA LEU A 81 1.87 0.98 -11.92
C LEU A 81 2.23 0.48 -13.32
N ASN A 82 3.48 0.10 -13.54
CA ASN A 82 3.85 -0.71 -14.71
C ASN A 82 3.49 -2.20 -14.49
N ALA A 83 3.70 -3.05 -15.50
CA ALA A 83 3.33 -4.46 -15.42
C ALA A 83 4.08 -5.23 -14.32
N GLN A 84 5.39 -5.02 -14.16
CA GLN A 84 6.20 -5.71 -13.16
C GLN A 84 5.85 -5.25 -11.74
N GLU A 85 5.53 -3.96 -11.57
CA GLU A 85 5.06 -3.40 -10.30
C GLU A 85 3.68 -3.93 -9.92
N LEU A 86 2.75 -4.03 -10.88
CA LEU A 86 1.44 -4.62 -10.63
C LEU A 86 1.56 -6.10 -10.22
N ASP A 87 2.43 -6.85 -10.91
CA ASP A 87 2.70 -8.25 -10.58
C ASP A 87 3.28 -8.37 -9.15
N GLY A 88 4.21 -7.48 -8.78
CA GLY A 88 4.79 -7.44 -7.43
C GLY A 88 3.79 -7.06 -6.34
N ILE A 89 2.95 -6.03 -6.56
CA ILE A 89 1.91 -5.62 -5.59
C ILE A 89 0.86 -6.73 -5.42
N LEU A 90 0.45 -7.41 -6.49
CA LEU A 90 -0.49 -8.53 -6.37
C LEU A 90 0.07 -9.65 -5.50
N VAL A 91 1.36 -9.98 -5.66
CA VAL A 91 2.01 -10.98 -4.81
C VAL A 91 2.19 -10.46 -3.38
N HIS A 92 2.50 -9.18 -3.19
CA HIS A 92 2.58 -8.54 -1.87
C HIS A 92 1.26 -8.69 -1.10
N GLU A 93 0.15 -8.22 -1.65
CA GLU A 93 -1.16 -8.31 -0.99
C GLU A 93 -1.60 -9.75 -0.76
N LEU A 94 -1.32 -10.63 -1.74
CA LEU A 94 -1.60 -12.05 -1.60
C LEU A 94 -0.81 -12.67 -0.44
N LEU A 95 0.45 -12.26 -0.22
CA LEU A 95 1.26 -12.75 0.89
C LEU A 95 0.72 -12.28 2.23
N HIS A 96 0.27 -11.02 2.35
CA HIS A 96 -0.41 -10.55 3.57
C HIS A 96 -1.66 -11.37 3.88
N LEU A 97 -2.44 -11.71 2.86
CA LEU A 97 -3.62 -12.58 2.98
C LEU A 97 -3.22 -14.01 3.37
N ALA A 98 -2.33 -14.64 2.61
CA ALA A 98 -1.94 -16.05 2.77
C ALA A 98 -1.22 -16.31 4.11
N LEU A 99 -0.38 -15.36 4.56
CA LEU A 99 0.31 -15.43 5.86
C LEU A 99 -0.56 -14.89 7.01
N SER A 100 -1.82 -14.58 6.74
CA SER A 100 -2.83 -14.18 7.72
C SER A 100 -2.41 -12.96 8.55
N HIS A 101 -1.73 -11.98 7.95
CA HIS A 101 -1.16 -10.84 8.67
C HIS A 101 -2.18 -9.98 9.40
N VAL A 102 -3.39 -9.81 8.85
CA VAL A 102 -4.48 -9.07 9.50
C VAL A 102 -4.88 -9.72 10.84
N PRO A 103 -5.39 -10.97 10.87
CA PRO A 103 -5.78 -11.59 12.14
C PRO A 103 -4.58 -11.93 13.05
N ARG A 104 -3.40 -12.25 12.48
CA ARG A 104 -2.20 -12.62 13.25
C ARG A 104 -1.63 -11.47 14.07
N ARG A 105 -1.96 -10.22 13.73
CA ARG A 105 -1.58 -9.03 14.53
C ARG A 105 -2.02 -9.17 15.99
N GLY A 106 -3.27 -9.57 16.22
CA GLY A 106 -3.89 -9.56 17.55
C GLY A 106 -3.90 -8.14 18.15
N VAL A 107 -3.46 -8.03 19.41
CA VAL A 107 -3.44 -6.78 20.21
C VAL A 107 -2.19 -5.91 19.99
N ARG A 108 -1.33 -6.28 19.03
CA ARG A 108 -0.10 -5.55 18.73
C ARG A 108 -0.41 -4.20 18.08
N ASP A 109 0.53 -3.26 18.21
CA ASP A 109 0.44 -1.95 17.56
C ASP A 109 0.32 -2.13 16.05
N HIS A 110 -0.76 -1.60 15.46
CA HIS A 110 -1.09 -1.79 14.05
C HIS A 110 -0.02 -1.24 13.12
N MET A 111 0.51 -0.05 13.41
CA MET A 111 1.52 0.57 12.56
C MET A 111 2.86 -0.18 12.61
N VAL A 112 3.33 -0.59 13.80
CA VAL A 112 4.57 -1.38 13.91
C VAL A 112 4.40 -2.73 13.22
N TRP A 113 3.24 -3.37 13.39
CA TRP A 113 2.95 -4.67 12.80
C TRP A 113 2.90 -4.61 11.27
N ASN A 114 2.27 -3.58 10.70
CA ASN A 114 2.25 -3.37 9.25
C ASN A 114 3.69 -3.26 8.73
N ILE A 115 4.49 -2.37 9.32
CA ILE A 115 5.90 -2.19 8.90
C ILE A 115 6.68 -3.51 9.02
N ALA A 116 6.50 -4.27 10.09
CA ALA A 116 7.17 -5.55 10.27
C ALA A 116 6.74 -6.59 9.22
N ALA A 117 5.45 -6.64 8.91
CA ALA A 117 4.88 -7.50 7.90
C ALA A 117 5.39 -7.12 6.50
N ASP A 118 5.41 -5.83 6.16
CA ASP A 118 5.86 -5.33 4.87
C ASP A 118 7.35 -5.62 4.67
N ILE A 119 8.21 -5.45 5.68
CA ILE A 119 9.63 -5.80 5.60
C ILE A 119 9.80 -7.27 5.22
N HIS A 120 9.04 -8.17 5.84
CA HIS A 120 9.10 -9.60 5.56
C HIS A 120 8.57 -9.93 4.16
N VAL A 121 7.38 -9.42 3.82
CA VAL A 121 6.72 -9.66 2.53
C VAL A 121 7.54 -9.09 1.38
N ASN A 122 8.04 -7.88 1.50
CA ASN A 122 8.86 -7.24 0.48
C ASN A 122 10.18 -8.01 0.28
N GLY A 123 10.76 -8.56 1.36
CA GLY A 123 11.89 -9.50 1.26
C GLY A 123 11.58 -10.72 0.39
N ILE A 124 10.40 -11.32 0.58
CA ILE A 124 9.94 -12.45 -0.26
C ILE A 124 9.76 -11.98 -1.71
N VAL A 125 9.08 -10.85 -1.96
CA VAL A 125 8.86 -10.33 -3.32
C VAL A 125 10.19 -10.04 -4.03
N TYR A 126 11.15 -9.40 -3.36
CA TYR A 126 12.46 -9.13 -3.96
C TYR A 126 13.30 -10.39 -4.22
N SER A 127 13.08 -11.47 -3.47
CA SER A 127 13.71 -12.77 -3.77
C SER A 127 13.23 -13.35 -5.12
N LEU A 128 12.04 -12.96 -5.58
CA LEU A 128 11.44 -13.34 -6.85
C LEU A 128 11.90 -12.36 -7.95
N LYS A 129 13.12 -12.54 -8.48
CA LYS A 129 13.85 -11.63 -9.40
C LYS A 129 13.08 -11.02 -10.60
N GLN A 130 11.90 -11.54 -10.96
CA GLN A 130 11.07 -11.03 -12.06
C GLN A 130 10.02 -9.99 -11.60
N LEU A 131 9.82 -9.86 -10.28
CA LEU A 131 8.88 -8.93 -9.67
C LEU A 131 9.58 -7.65 -9.21
N LYS A 132 8.81 -6.56 -9.17
CA LYS A 132 9.26 -5.28 -8.63
C LYS A 132 8.18 -4.70 -7.74
N LEU A 133 8.59 -3.96 -6.73
CA LEU A 133 7.69 -3.11 -5.96
C LEU A 133 7.87 -1.66 -6.43
N PRO A 134 6.81 -0.83 -6.36
CA PRO A 134 6.91 0.59 -6.69
C PRO A 134 7.87 1.30 -5.75
N ALA A 135 8.35 2.47 -6.18
CA ALA A 135 9.22 3.30 -5.37
C ALA A 135 8.58 3.63 -4.01
N GLY A 136 9.37 3.53 -2.95
CA GLY A 136 8.90 3.74 -1.58
C GLY A 136 8.38 2.48 -0.89
N ALA A 137 8.58 1.27 -1.42
CA ALA A 137 8.33 0.07 -0.62
C ALA A 137 9.27 0.00 0.60
N VAL A 138 8.75 -0.44 1.75
CA VAL A 138 9.54 -0.61 2.98
C VAL A 138 10.56 -1.73 2.78
N GLU A 139 11.84 -1.49 3.07
CA GLU A 139 12.88 -2.49 2.94
C GLU A 139 13.88 -2.42 4.10
N ASP A 140 14.21 -3.58 4.66
CA ASP A 140 15.34 -3.77 5.56
C ASP A 140 15.93 -5.18 5.33
N LEU A 141 17.04 -5.24 4.60
CA LEU A 141 17.68 -6.50 4.22
C LEU A 141 18.20 -7.31 5.43
N GLY A 142 18.47 -6.66 6.56
CA GLY A 142 18.91 -7.34 7.78
C GLY A 142 17.75 -7.97 8.56
N LEU A 143 16.55 -7.41 8.41
CA LEU A 143 15.34 -7.87 9.11
C LEU A 143 14.47 -8.79 8.25
N ALA A 144 14.43 -8.60 6.92
CA ALA A 144 13.61 -9.37 5.99
C ALA A 144 13.67 -10.91 6.15
N PRO A 145 14.82 -11.54 6.47
CA PRO A 145 14.90 -12.99 6.68
C PRO A 145 14.23 -13.49 7.96
N LEU A 146 13.89 -12.61 8.91
CA LEU A 146 13.29 -12.96 10.19
C LEU A 146 11.77 -13.11 10.07
N CYS A 147 11.13 -13.76 11.06
CA CYS A 147 9.67 -13.78 11.10
C CYS A 147 9.10 -12.41 11.51
N VAL A 148 7.85 -12.13 11.12
CA VAL A 148 7.19 -10.84 11.39
C VAL A 148 7.20 -10.48 12.88
N GLU A 149 7.01 -11.45 13.77
CA GLU A 149 7.06 -11.27 15.22
C GLU A 149 8.45 -10.83 15.71
N GLU A 150 9.52 -11.43 15.19
CA GLU A 150 10.90 -11.04 15.53
C GLU A 150 11.23 -9.63 15.02
N ILE A 151 10.79 -9.30 13.81
CA ILE A 151 10.94 -7.95 13.24
C ILE A 151 10.19 -6.94 14.12
N TYR A 152 8.94 -7.24 14.47
CA TYR A 152 8.10 -6.40 15.33
C TYR A 152 8.77 -6.11 16.68
N GLU A 153 9.29 -7.14 17.36
CA GLU A 153 9.97 -6.95 18.65
C GLU A 153 11.25 -6.12 18.52
N LYS A 154 12.02 -6.31 17.45
CA LYS A 154 13.20 -5.48 17.16
C LYS A 154 12.81 -4.01 16.93
N LEU A 155 11.77 -3.75 16.14
CA LEU A 155 11.26 -2.40 15.90
C LEU A 155 10.76 -1.73 17.19
N LEU A 156 10.11 -2.47 18.10
CA LEU A 156 9.70 -1.95 19.40
C LEU A 156 10.88 -1.61 20.31
N ASN A 157 11.89 -2.48 20.36
CA ASN A 157 13.06 -2.28 21.21
C ASN A 157 13.91 -1.08 20.74
N ASP A 158 14.00 -0.87 19.42
CA ASP A 158 14.64 0.31 18.83
C ASP A 158 13.92 1.61 19.18
N ARG A 159 12.57 1.61 19.27
CA ARG A 159 11.79 2.76 19.75
C ARG A 159 12.11 3.06 21.22
N LYS A 160 12.19 2.03 22.07
CA LYS A 160 12.47 2.17 23.51
C LYS A 160 13.89 2.65 23.78
N SER A 161 14.89 2.16 23.05
CA SER A 161 16.30 2.55 23.20
C SER A 161 16.55 4.00 22.75
N THR A 162 15.88 4.44 21.68
CA THR A 162 15.95 5.83 21.17
C THR A 162 15.37 6.85 22.18
N SER A 163 14.50 6.43 23.11
CA SER A 163 13.98 7.32 24.17
C SER A 163 15.02 7.68 25.25
N LYS A 164 16.13 6.94 25.37
CA LYS A 164 17.21 7.23 26.35
C LYS A 164 18.37 8.06 25.78
N ASN A 165 18.46 8.24 24.45
CA ASN A 165 19.42 9.16 23.84
C ASN A 165 19.04 9.45 22.37
N ARG A 166 18.93 10.75 22.01
CA ARG A 166 18.73 11.35 20.66
C ARG A 166 17.33 11.26 20.02
N LEU A 167 16.56 12.30 20.30
CA LEU A 167 15.23 12.65 19.80
C LEU A 167 15.14 13.15 18.33
N THR A 168 16.14 12.97 17.45
CA THR A 168 16.15 13.71 16.16
C THR A 168 16.50 12.96 14.87
N LEU A 169 16.71 11.64 14.83
CA LEU A 169 17.23 11.01 13.58
C LEU A 169 16.52 9.77 13.01
N ARG A 170 15.36 9.35 13.51
CA ARG A 170 14.70 8.14 12.97
C ARG A 170 13.21 8.27 12.60
N ARG A 171 12.62 9.46 12.74
CA ARG A 171 11.24 9.71 12.26
C ARG A 171 11.15 9.75 10.72
N GLN A 172 12.29 9.82 10.03
CA GLN A 172 12.38 9.97 8.58
C GLN A 172 12.51 8.63 7.82
N ALA A 173 12.83 7.52 8.50
CA ALA A 173 13.12 6.25 7.83
C ALA A 173 11.88 5.41 7.46
N TYR A 174 10.74 5.60 8.13
CA TYR A 174 9.51 4.83 7.89
C TYR A 174 8.28 5.73 7.76
N LYS A 175 8.36 6.77 6.94
CA LYS A 175 7.21 7.62 6.59
C LYS A 175 6.43 6.98 5.44
N LEU A 176 5.95 5.77 5.65
CA LEU A 176 5.12 5.03 4.70
C LEU A 176 3.86 4.62 5.43
N GLU A 177 2.87 5.51 5.37
CA GLU A 177 1.49 5.14 5.67
C GLU A 177 0.92 4.46 4.42
N VAL A 178 1.44 3.28 4.07
CA VAL A 178 0.74 2.39 3.15
C VAL A 178 -0.14 1.51 4.03
N VAL A 179 -1.45 1.70 3.93
CA VAL A 179 -2.40 0.93 4.75
C VAL A 179 -2.65 -0.40 4.03
N ASP A 180 -1.64 -1.27 4.02
CA ASP A 180 -1.72 -2.58 3.37
C ASP A 180 -2.63 -3.53 4.19
N LEU A 181 -2.73 -3.30 5.50
CA LEU A 181 -3.62 -4.05 6.40
C LEU A 181 -4.79 -3.18 6.86
N VAL A 182 -6.00 -3.49 6.39
CA VAL A 182 -7.24 -2.78 6.75
C VAL A 182 -8.11 -3.63 7.67
N GLU A 183 -8.73 -3.00 8.68
CA GLU A 183 -9.78 -3.65 9.47
C GLU A 183 -11.15 -3.34 8.88
N LEU A 184 -12.00 -4.36 8.75
CA LEU A 184 -13.42 -4.13 8.53
C LEU A 184 -14.07 -3.73 9.87
N PRO A 185 -15.06 -2.83 9.86
CA PRO A 185 -15.90 -2.61 11.03
C PRO A 185 -16.55 -3.93 11.42
N ASP A 186 -16.45 -4.29 12.70
CA ASP A 186 -17.13 -5.44 13.29
C ASP A 186 -18.63 -5.36 12.97
N ASP A 187 -19.18 -6.40 12.38
CA ASP A 187 -20.57 -6.52 11.96
C ASP A 187 -21.49 -6.66 13.19
N GLY A 188 -21.60 -5.60 14.00
CA GLY A 188 -22.76 -5.46 14.89
C GLY A 188 -22.59 -4.85 16.28
N VAL A 189 -21.66 -3.92 16.54
CA VAL A 189 -21.82 -2.99 17.68
C VAL A 189 -21.48 -1.56 17.24
N GLU A 190 -22.52 -0.73 17.09
CA GLU A 190 -22.36 0.72 16.96
C GLU A 190 -21.56 1.25 18.16
N SER A 191 -20.32 1.66 17.93
CA SER A 191 -19.59 2.52 18.85
C SER A 191 -19.31 3.85 18.17
N HIS A 192 -19.83 4.90 18.80
CA HIS A 192 -19.72 6.28 18.39
C HIS A 192 -18.26 6.74 18.38
N ASP A 193 -17.59 6.72 17.23
CA ASP A 193 -16.75 7.86 16.82
C ASP A 193 -16.53 7.89 15.30
N SER A 194 -17.53 8.36 14.57
CA SER A 194 -17.49 8.55 13.11
C SER A 194 -16.69 9.80 12.68
N ARG A 195 -15.79 10.28 13.53
CA ARG A 195 -14.87 11.39 13.23
C ARG A 195 -13.44 10.87 13.16
N ASN A 196 -13.01 10.38 11.99
CA ASN A 196 -11.84 10.94 11.28
C ASN A 196 -11.33 10.18 10.04
N ILE A 197 -12.08 9.23 9.47
CA ILE A 197 -11.61 8.50 8.29
C ILE A 197 -11.35 9.44 7.09
N SER A 198 -12.18 10.47 6.90
CA SER A 198 -11.99 11.44 5.81
C SER A 198 -10.76 12.36 5.98
N GLU A 199 -10.36 12.64 7.22
CA GLU A 199 -9.25 13.55 7.53
C GLU A 199 -7.89 12.81 7.44
N ILE A 200 -7.88 11.54 7.84
CA ILE A 200 -6.76 10.61 7.62
C ILE A 200 -6.54 10.38 6.12
N SER A 201 -7.61 10.14 5.34
CA SER A 201 -7.51 10.02 3.87
C SER A 201 -6.95 11.28 3.20
N ALA A 202 -7.30 12.48 3.68
CA ALA A 202 -6.80 13.73 3.12
C ALA A 202 -5.31 13.97 3.42
N GLN A 203 -4.83 13.58 4.62
CA GLN A 203 -3.41 13.67 4.98
C GLN A 203 -2.54 12.66 4.22
N LEU A 204 -3.07 11.46 3.96
CA LEU A 204 -2.42 10.41 3.16
C LEU A 204 -2.20 10.84 1.70
N VAL A 205 -3.24 11.39 1.06
CA VAL A 205 -3.18 11.86 -0.33
C VAL A 205 -2.22 13.04 -0.49
N ASN A 206 -2.16 13.95 0.49
CA ASN A 206 -1.26 15.10 0.46
C ASN A 206 0.21 14.70 0.67
N THR A 207 0.48 13.69 1.49
CA THR A 207 1.83 13.16 1.72
C THR A 207 2.39 12.47 0.48
N TRP A 208 1.53 11.87 -0.35
CA TRP A 208 1.95 11.27 -1.63
C TRP A 208 2.25 12.33 -2.70
N LYS A 209 1.40 13.35 -2.86
CA LYS A 209 1.64 14.46 -3.83
C LYS A 209 2.96 15.18 -3.56
N SER A 210 3.34 15.38 -2.30
CA SER A 210 4.61 16.02 -1.95
C SER A 210 5.84 15.16 -2.26
N ASN A 211 5.71 13.83 -2.18
CA ASN A 211 6.85 12.92 -2.36
C ASN A 211 7.07 12.53 -3.83
N VAL A 212 6.01 12.45 -4.64
CA VAL A 212 6.13 12.22 -6.10
C VAL A 212 6.70 13.46 -6.81
N SER A 213 6.36 14.67 -6.36
CA SER A 213 6.91 15.90 -6.95
C SER A 213 8.40 16.12 -6.65
N CYS A 214 8.96 15.44 -5.64
CA CYS A 214 10.37 15.57 -5.26
C CYS A 214 11.29 14.55 -5.97
N ALA A 215 10.71 13.55 -6.63
CA ALA A 215 11.44 12.50 -7.37
C ALA A 215 11.60 12.81 -8.87
N LEU A 216 11.10 13.96 -9.34
CA LEU A 216 11.24 14.47 -10.71
C LEU A 216 11.93 15.84 -10.77
N GLY A 217 12.71 16.18 -9.74
CA GLY A 217 13.59 17.35 -9.71
C GLY A 217 15.06 16.95 -9.81
#